data_AF-A0A813FPW1-F1
#
_entry.id   AF-A0A813FPW1-F1
#
_cell.length_a   1.000
_cell.length_b   1.000
_cell.length_c   1.000
_cell.angle_alpha   90.00
_cell.angle_beta   90.00
_cell.angle_gamma   90.00
#
_symmetry.space_group_name_H-M   'P 1'
#
loop_
_entity.id
_entity.type
_entity.pdbx_description
1 polymer ?
#
loop_
_entity_poly.entity_id
_entity_poly.type
_entity_poly.pdbx_seq_one_letter_code
_entity_poly.pdbx_strand_id
1 'polypeptide(L)'
;MLLTPEKSIESQNDIGSDIMMALDDVVSSTLTDQDRIKEATDRTHRWIDRCIKAHRNPEKQNLFGIVQGHLDTEPGGLRAYSLKEMIKRDLPGLSPRNADCYAIGGLSGGEAKHSFWRVVEQCTRPDSGLPADKPRYLMGVGYPLDIVICVALGVDMFDCVYPCRTARFGSALCRTGQLRLTSSEFANDHRPLEPSGTGPLKDYSRAMLHTIVTKEPVAAQLITLHNLHFMLGLLTEMREAIKANTFPKWIRQFLQDFFPTAGPAPCAYCPPRWVKDALEVCKIPLDDIFDWSETSEELPDMPKDSGKPTGAGAGAGALPAKAGNGSVATTST
;
A
#
# COMPACT_ATOMS: atom_id res chain seq x y z
N MET A 1 -32.03 5.37 3.07
CA MET A 1 -31.71 4.03 3.61
C MET A 1 -30.68 4.21 4.70
N LEU A 2 -30.89 3.68 5.92
CA LEU A 2 -29.96 3.80 7.04
C LEU A 2 -29.19 2.49 7.18
N LEU A 3 -27.86 2.55 7.19
CA LEU A 3 -27.00 1.38 7.44
C LEU A 3 -26.64 1.33 8.92
N THR A 4 -27.18 0.36 9.65
CA THR A 4 -26.81 0.08 11.05
C THR A 4 -25.85 -1.11 11.13
N PRO A 5 -25.13 -1.31 12.26
CA PRO A 5 -24.31 -2.51 12.49
C PRO A 5 -25.05 -3.81 12.20
N GLU A 6 -26.29 -3.95 12.69
CA GLU A 6 -27.10 -5.15 12.47
C GLU A 6 -27.43 -5.35 11.00
N LYS A 7 -27.78 -4.28 10.28
CA LYS A 7 -28.13 -4.37 8.86
C LYS A 7 -26.92 -4.65 7.97
N SER A 8 -25.75 -4.12 8.34
CA SER A 8 -24.48 -4.45 7.69
C SER A 8 -24.15 -5.94 7.84
N ILE A 9 -24.24 -6.47 9.06
CA ILE A 9 -23.95 -7.88 9.34
C ILE A 9 -24.98 -8.81 8.69
N GLU A 10 -26.27 -8.48 8.75
CA GLU A 10 -27.31 -9.25 8.06
C GLU A 10 -27.03 -9.33 6.54
N SER A 11 -26.67 -8.22 5.91
CA SER A 11 -26.36 -8.20 4.48
C SER A 11 -25.13 -9.06 4.15
N GLN A 12 -24.10 -9.04 5.00
CA GLN A 12 -22.91 -9.88 4.84
C GLN A 12 -23.21 -11.37 5.10
N ASN A 13 -24.13 -11.69 6.03
CA ASN A 13 -24.62 -13.06 6.19
C ASN A 13 -25.36 -13.54 4.94
N ASP A 14 -26.20 -12.69 4.33
CA ASP A 14 -26.97 -13.03 3.11
C ASP A 14 -26.06 -13.18 1.87
N ILE A 15 -25.02 -12.35 1.75
CA ILE A 15 -23.99 -12.48 0.71
C ILE A 15 -23.21 -13.79 0.87
N GLY A 16 -23.05 -14.28 2.11
CA GLY A 16 -22.32 -15.50 2.41
C GLY A 16 -20.80 -15.37 2.26
N SER A 17 -20.23 -14.19 2.57
CA SER A 17 -18.77 -13.98 2.53
C SER A 17 -18.04 -14.79 3.61
N ASP A 18 -16.87 -15.36 3.31
CA ASP A 18 -16.07 -16.11 4.28
C ASP A 18 -15.49 -15.21 5.39
N ILE A 19 -15.23 -13.96 5.05
CA ILE A 19 -14.76 -12.90 5.94
C ILE A 19 -15.75 -11.73 5.89
N MET A 20 -16.12 -11.25 7.07
CA MET A 20 -17.03 -10.13 7.28
C MET A 20 -16.31 -9.02 8.03
N MET A 21 -16.59 -7.78 7.68
CA MET A 21 -16.05 -6.61 8.38
C MET A 21 -17.11 -6.03 9.30
N ALA A 22 -16.73 -5.74 10.55
CA ALA A 22 -17.59 -4.97 11.43
C ALA A 22 -17.85 -3.56 10.87
N LEU A 23 -19.06 -3.04 11.08
CA LEU A 23 -19.33 -1.64 10.76
C LEU A 23 -18.64 -0.75 11.80
N ASP A 24 -17.87 0.22 11.33
CA ASP A 24 -17.14 1.18 12.14
C ASP A 24 -17.48 2.63 11.78
N ASP A 25 -17.06 3.57 12.63
CA ASP A 25 -17.19 5.00 12.36
C ASP A 25 -15.83 5.59 12.01
N VAL A 26 -15.58 5.71 10.70
CA VAL A 26 -14.32 6.21 10.16
C VAL A 26 -14.31 7.74 10.10
N VAL A 27 -13.17 8.32 10.47
CA VAL A 27 -12.86 9.75 10.29
C VAL A 27 -11.69 9.90 9.33
N SER A 28 -11.62 11.03 8.62
CA SER A 28 -10.50 11.33 7.73
C SER A 28 -9.20 11.39 8.54
N SER A 29 -8.10 10.84 7.98
CA SER A 29 -6.77 10.98 8.56
C SER A 29 -6.22 12.42 8.52
N THR A 30 -6.96 13.34 7.91
CA THR A 30 -6.67 14.78 7.94
C THR A 30 -7.54 15.56 8.93
N LEU A 31 -8.45 14.89 9.64
CA LEU A 31 -9.32 15.54 10.63
C LEU A 31 -8.51 15.95 11.86
N THR A 32 -8.77 17.16 12.38
CA THR A 32 -8.09 17.72 13.56
C THR A 32 -8.97 17.80 14.81
N ASP A 33 -10.30 17.65 14.66
CA ASP A 33 -11.28 17.69 15.75
C ASP A 33 -11.19 16.45 16.66
N GLN A 34 -10.52 16.63 17.80
CA GLN A 34 -10.23 15.55 18.76
C GLN A 34 -11.49 14.94 19.37
N ASP A 35 -12.54 15.74 19.61
CA ASP A 35 -13.78 15.24 20.19
C ASP A 35 -14.49 14.31 19.19
N ARG A 36 -14.53 14.69 17.92
CA ARG A 36 -15.10 13.85 16.85
C ARG A 36 -14.30 12.56 16.65
N ILE A 37 -12.97 12.63 16.71
CA ILE A 37 -12.07 11.46 16.58
C ILE A 37 -12.30 10.48 17.73
N LYS A 38 -12.34 10.99 18.97
CA LYS A 38 -12.62 10.19 20.16
C LYS A 38 -14.02 9.56 20.09
N GLU A 39 -15.02 10.34 19.71
CA GLU A 39 -16.40 9.86 19.57
C GLU A 39 -16.49 8.74 18.52
N ALA A 40 -15.77 8.87 17.39
CA ALA A 40 -15.70 7.83 16.35
C ALA A 40 -15.12 6.52 16.87
N THR A 41 -14.02 6.64 17.63
CA THR A 41 -13.33 5.50 18.24
C THR A 41 -14.26 4.80 19.24
N ASP A 42 -14.88 5.56 20.15
CA ASP A 42 -15.83 5.01 21.14
C ASP A 42 -17.07 4.39 20.47
N ARG A 43 -17.57 5.01 19.39
CA ARG A 43 -18.71 4.51 18.62
C ARG A 43 -18.38 3.20 17.91
N THR A 44 -17.19 3.08 17.33
CA THR A 44 -16.69 1.84 16.72
C THR A 44 -16.70 0.70 17.73
N HIS A 45 -16.24 0.94 18.96
CA HIS A 45 -16.29 -0.08 20.03
C HIS A 45 -17.72 -0.47 20.44
N ARG A 46 -18.65 0.48 20.50
CA ARG A 46 -20.08 0.15 20.72
C ARG A 46 -20.70 -0.62 19.56
N TRP A 47 -20.23 -0.38 18.33
CA TRP A 47 -20.77 -1.00 17.13
C TRP A 47 -20.28 -2.41 16.92
N ILE A 48 -19.03 -2.74 17.25
CA ILE A 48 -18.54 -4.12 17.18
C ILE A 48 -19.34 -5.05 18.12
N ASP A 49 -19.71 -4.60 19.32
CA ASP A 49 -20.54 -5.41 20.25
C ASP A 49 -21.90 -5.76 19.63
N ARG A 50 -22.48 -4.82 18.87
CA ARG A 50 -23.72 -5.02 18.12
C ARG A 50 -23.51 -5.93 16.92
N CYS A 51 -22.36 -5.83 16.25
CA CYS A 51 -22.01 -6.70 15.12
C CYS A 51 -21.86 -8.16 15.57
N ILE A 52 -21.14 -8.40 16.66
CA ILE A 52 -20.97 -9.73 17.26
C ILE A 52 -22.33 -10.36 17.56
N LYS A 53 -23.24 -9.61 18.20
CA LYS A 53 -24.59 -10.08 18.52
C LYS A 53 -25.46 -10.35 17.28
N ALA A 54 -25.25 -9.59 16.21
CA ALA A 54 -26.03 -9.72 14.97
C ALA A 54 -25.56 -10.88 14.08
N HIS A 55 -24.34 -11.39 14.27
CA HIS A 55 -23.77 -12.43 13.43
C HIS A 55 -24.48 -13.78 13.65
N ARG A 56 -25.09 -14.32 12.58
CA ARG A 56 -25.92 -15.54 12.64
C ARG A 56 -25.16 -16.82 12.29
N ASN A 57 -24.00 -16.73 11.63
CA ASN A 57 -23.28 -17.87 11.04
C ASN A 57 -21.80 -17.96 11.50
N PRO A 58 -21.50 -17.93 12.82
CA PRO A 58 -20.13 -17.92 13.34
C PRO A 58 -19.30 -19.15 12.95
N GLU A 59 -19.94 -20.25 12.58
CA GLU A 59 -19.33 -21.49 12.13
C GLU A 59 -18.96 -21.50 10.63
N LYS A 60 -19.30 -20.45 9.88
CA LYS A 60 -19.03 -20.34 8.43
C LYS A 60 -18.35 -19.04 8.00
N GLN A 61 -18.60 -17.94 8.72
CA GLN A 61 -18.11 -16.63 8.35
C GLN A 61 -17.36 -16.00 9.53
N ASN A 62 -16.18 -15.42 9.27
CA ASN A 62 -15.34 -14.82 10.30
C ASN A 62 -15.58 -13.31 10.39
N LEU A 63 -15.87 -12.79 11.58
CA LEU A 63 -16.04 -11.35 11.79
C LEU A 63 -14.71 -10.69 12.18
N PHE A 64 -14.26 -9.72 11.41
CA PHE A 64 -13.08 -8.92 11.71
C PHE A 64 -13.47 -7.64 12.46
N GLY A 65 -12.80 -7.41 13.58
CA GLY A 65 -12.86 -6.14 14.32
C GLY A 65 -11.88 -5.13 13.73
N ILE A 66 -12.27 -3.85 13.67
CA ILE A 66 -11.45 -2.80 13.06
C ILE A 66 -10.88 -1.88 14.15
N VAL A 67 -9.56 -1.90 14.31
CA VAL A 67 -8.84 -0.98 15.19
C VAL A 67 -8.87 0.42 14.57
N GLN A 68 -9.43 1.36 15.32
CA GLN A 68 -9.49 2.79 15.00
C GLN A 68 -8.58 3.58 15.96
N GLY A 69 -8.79 4.89 16.08
CA GLY A 69 -7.94 5.77 16.89
C GLY A 69 -7.07 6.72 16.08
N HIS A 70 -7.39 6.88 14.78
CA HIS A 70 -6.73 7.86 13.89
C HIS A 70 -5.20 7.67 13.86
N LEU A 71 -4.43 8.75 13.77
CA LEU A 71 -2.97 8.79 13.78
C LEU A 71 -2.37 9.00 15.19
N ASP A 72 -3.18 8.88 16.24
CA ASP A 72 -2.75 9.15 17.62
C ASP A 72 -2.01 7.94 18.24
N THR A 73 -0.70 7.93 18.03
CA THR A 73 0.22 6.88 18.50
C THR A 73 0.93 7.22 19.80
N GLU A 74 0.61 8.34 20.45
CA GLU A 74 1.26 8.75 21.69
C GLU A 74 1.00 7.74 22.83
N PRO A 75 1.86 7.67 23.86
CA PRO A 75 1.62 6.82 25.02
C PRO A 75 0.26 7.14 25.67
N GLY A 76 -0.67 6.18 25.64
CA GLY A 76 -2.04 6.37 26.15
C GLY A 76 -3.01 7.03 25.16
N GLY A 77 -2.58 7.26 23.92
CA GLY A 77 -3.40 7.80 22.83
C GLY A 77 -4.50 6.84 22.35
N LEU A 78 -5.32 7.34 21.42
CA LEU A 78 -6.53 6.66 20.95
C LEU A 78 -6.24 5.33 20.24
N ARG A 79 -5.10 5.18 19.57
CA ARG A 79 -4.73 3.91 18.94
C ARG A 79 -4.46 2.82 19.97
N ALA A 80 -3.70 3.14 21.02
CA ALA A 80 -3.44 2.23 22.13
C ALA A 80 -4.71 1.87 22.90
N TYR A 81 -5.58 2.87 23.13
CA TYR A 81 -6.90 2.64 23.70
C TYR A 81 -7.74 1.69 22.83
N SER A 82 -7.81 1.94 21.52
CA SER A 82 -8.62 1.14 20.61
C SER A 82 -8.13 -0.29 20.48
N LEU A 83 -6.81 -0.50 20.40
CA LEU A 83 -6.19 -1.83 20.45
C LEU A 83 -6.62 -2.60 21.70
N LYS A 84 -6.44 -1.98 22.87
CA LYS A 84 -6.77 -2.60 24.16
C LYS A 84 -8.25 -2.94 24.27
N GLU A 85 -9.14 -2.08 23.79
CA GLU A 85 -10.58 -2.35 23.81
C GLU A 85 -10.99 -3.42 22.81
N MET A 86 -10.40 -3.42 21.61
CA MET A 86 -10.75 -4.40 20.58
C MET A 86 -10.33 -5.81 20.99
N ILE A 87 -9.13 -5.99 21.55
CA ILE A 87 -8.59 -7.31 21.95
C ILE A 87 -9.39 -7.94 23.11
N LYS A 88 -10.13 -7.15 23.90
CA LYS A 88 -11.01 -7.68 24.95
C LYS A 88 -12.21 -8.45 24.42
N ARG A 89 -12.54 -8.30 23.13
CA ARG A 89 -13.73 -8.88 22.51
C ARG A 89 -13.36 -10.22 21.88
N ASP A 90 -14.06 -11.27 22.30
CA ASP A 90 -14.01 -12.59 21.67
C ASP A 90 -14.79 -12.51 20.35
N LEU A 91 -14.06 -12.41 19.24
CA LEU A 91 -14.65 -12.23 17.93
C LEU A 91 -15.07 -13.60 17.37
N PRO A 92 -16.35 -13.78 17.00
CA PRO A 92 -16.81 -15.05 16.46
C PRO A 92 -16.06 -15.39 15.16
N GLY A 93 -15.39 -16.55 15.17
CA GLY A 93 -14.63 -17.07 14.03
C GLY A 93 -14.68 -18.60 13.95
N LEU A 94 -14.18 -19.13 12.83
CA LEU A 94 -14.19 -20.56 12.51
C LEU A 94 -13.47 -21.38 13.61
N SER A 95 -14.27 -22.01 14.46
CA SER A 95 -13.87 -23.07 15.39
C SER A 95 -13.30 -24.27 14.63
N PRO A 96 -12.21 -24.93 15.07
CA PRO A 96 -11.76 -25.06 16.47
C PRO A 96 -10.70 -24.05 16.93
N ARG A 97 -10.34 -23.04 16.12
CA ARG A 97 -9.18 -22.18 16.42
C ARG A 97 -9.48 -20.85 17.11
N ASN A 98 -10.74 -20.49 17.32
CA ASN A 98 -11.15 -19.21 17.92
C ASN A 98 -10.33 -18.04 17.32
N ALA A 99 -10.26 -17.99 15.99
CA ALA A 99 -9.37 -17.09 15.27
C ALA A 99 -10.01 -15.71 15.17
N ASP A 100 -9.99 -14.95 16.27
CA ASP A 100 -10.23 -13.51 16.21
C ASP A 100 -9.36 -12.92 15.11
N CYS A 101 -9.94 -12.08 14.27
CA CYS A 101 -9.19 -11.46 13.21
C CYS A 101 -9.34 -9.95 13.32
N TYR A 102 -8.22 -9.24 13.13
CA TYR A 102 -8.16 -7.82 13.40
C TYR A 102 -7.73 -7.07 12.16
N ALA A 103 -8.46 -6.00 11.86
CA ALA A 103 -8.11 -5.07 10.83
C ALA A 103 -7.54 -3.77 11.43
N ILE A 104 -6.63 -3.13 10.71
CA ILE A 104 -6.01 -1.86 11.00
C ILE A 104 -6.68 -0.83 10.08
N GLY A 105 -7.57 -0.01 10.64
CA GLY A 105 -8.35 0.98 9.89
C GLY A 105 -7.78 2.41 9.98
N GLY A 106 -8.28 3.29 9.11
CA GLY A 106 -8.02 4.74 9.14
C GLY A 106 -6.70 5.19 8.50
N LEU A 107 -6.08 4.34 7.66
CA LEU A 107 -4.72 4.54 7.10
C LEU A 107 -4.69 4.56 5.56
N SER A 108 -5.70 5.15 4.93
CA SER A 108 -5.79 5.22 3.47
C SER A 108 -6.26 6.60 2.97
N GLY A 109 -5.98 7.66 3.75
CA GLY A 109 -6.64 8.97 3.63
C GLY A 109 -5.75 10.15 3.22
N GLY A 110 -4.45 9.92 2.99
CA GLY A 110 -3.49 10.98 2.62
C GLY A 110 -2.70 11.54 3.80
N GLU A 111 -2.58 10.77 4.88
CA GLU A 111 -1.66 11.02 5.98
C GLU A 111 -0.19 11.00 5.53
N ALA A 112 0.67 11.68 6.30
CA ALA A 112 2.11 11.60 6.10
C ALA A 112 2.60 10.16 6.33
N LYS A 113 3.53 9.68 5.49
CA LYS A 113 4.03 8.29 5.60
C LYS A 113 4.67 8.01 6.95
N HIS A 114 5.28 9.04 7.55
CA HIS A 114 5.86 8.95 8.89
C HIS A 114 4.83 8.59 9.98
N SER A 115 3.61 9.16 9.93
CA SER A 115 2.54 8.81 10.86
C SER A 115 1.93 7.46 10.52
N PHE A 116 1.75 7.18 9.22
CA PHE A 116 1.23 5.92 8.71
C PHE A 116 1.98 4.70 9.26
N TRP A 117 3.31 4.64 9.07
CA TRP A 117 4.06 3.44 9.46
C TRP A 117 4.13 3.27 10.98
N ARG A 118 4.10 4.37 11.75
CA ARG A 118 4.06 4.35 13.22
C ARG A 118 2.77 3.74 13.75
N VAL A 119 1.64 4.04 13.13
CA VAL A 119 0.37 3.41 13.49
C VAL A 119 0.43 1.91 13.20
N VAL A 120 0.95 1.51 12.03
CA VAL A 120 1.11 0.10 11.67
C VAL A 120 2.03 -0.60 12.67
N GLU A 121 3.18 -0.03 12.98
CA GLU A 121 4.16 -0.56 13.97
C GLU A 121 3.52 -0.74 15.35
N GLN A 122 2.82 0.28 15.87
CA GLN A 122 2.15 0.20 17.16
C GLN A 122 1.09 -0.92 17.19
N CYS A 123 0.33 -1.07 16.10
CA CYS A 123 -0.67 -2.13 15.97
C CYS A 123 -0.08 -3.53 15.81
N THR A 124 1.17 -3.67 15.36
CA THR A 124 1.78 -4.96 15.02
C THR A 124 2.86 -5.41 16.02
N ARG A 125 3.22 -4.54 16.96
CA ARG A 125 4.25 -4.78 17.98
C ARG A 125 3.95 -6.06 18.80
N PRO A 126 4.92 -6.98 19.00
CA PRO A 126 4.69 -8.29 19.63
C PRO A 126 4.02 -8.26 21.02
N ASP A 127 4.40 -7.30 21.88
CA ASP A 127 3.99 -7.32 23.29
C ASP A 127 2.85 -6.34 23.64
N SER A 128 2.49 -5.44 22.72
CA SER A 128 1.51 -4.37 22.99
C SER A 128 0.54 -4.10 21.85
N GLY A 129 0.76 -4.72 20.69
CA GLY A 129 -0.11 -4.61 19.53
C GLY A 129 -1.16 -5.71 19.48
N LEU A 130 -1.63 -6.00 18.27
CA LEU A 130 -2.53 -7.09 17.98
C LEU A 130 -1.88 -8.45 18.26
N PRO A 131 -2.65 -9.46 18.71
CA PRO A 131 -2.12 -10.79 19.01
C PRO A 131 -1.33 -11.38 17.82
N ALA A 132 -0.18 -11.99 18.11
CA ALA A 132 0.71 -12.54 17.08
C ALA A 132 0.21 -13.86 16.46
N ASP A 133 -0.72 -14.56 17.14
CA ASP A 133 -1.35 -15.79 16.66
C ASP A 133 -2.59 -15.53 15.79
N LYS A 134 -2.92 -14.26 15.53
CA LYS A 134 -4.12 -13.83 14.79
C LYS A 134 -3.73 -13.05 13.53
N PRO A 135 -4.47 -13.20 12.41
CA PRO A 135 -4.23 -12.42 11.20
C PRO A 135 -4.43 -10.91 11.44
N ARG A 136 -3.53 -10.12 10.86
CA ARG A 136 -3.56 -8.66 10.89
C ARG A 136 -3.78 -8.12 9.49
N TYR A 137 -4.94 -7.52 9.27
CA TYR A 137 -5.36 -6.99 7.97
C TYR A 137 -5.22 -5.48 7.90
N LEU A 138 -4.33 -4.97 7.04
CA LEU A 138 -4.21 -3.54 6.77
C LEU A 138 -5.08 -3.12 5.59
N MET A 139 -6.08 -2.29 5.86
CA MET A 139 -7.12 -1.95 4.89
C MET A 139 -6.66 -0.81 3.97
N GLY A 140 -6.89 -0.95 2.66
CA GLY A 140 -6.73 0.11 1.67
C GLY A 140 -5.30 0.44 1.24
N VAL A 141 -4.31 -0.37 1.63
CA VAL A 141 -2.88 -0.16 1.30
C VAL A 141 -2.47 -1.02 0.10
N GLY A 142 -1.96 -0.37 -0.95
CA GLY A 142 -1.71 -1.03 -2.23
C GLY A 142 -0.44 -0.65 -2.95
N TYR A 143 0.32 0.34 -2.47
CA TYR A 143 1.58 0.72 -3.10
C TYR A 143 2.63 -0.37 -2.81
N PRO A 144 3.38 -0.88 -3.82
CA PRO A 144 4.31 -1.99 -3.61
C PRO A 144 5.29 -1.79 -2.45
N LEU A 145 5.89 -0.59 -2.36
CA LEU A 145 6.81 -0.26 -1.28
C LEU A 145 6.12 -0.34 0.09
N ASP A 146 4.93 0.23 0.23
CA ASP A 146 4.17 0.22 1.48
C ASP A 146 3.86 -1.20 1.93
N ILE A 147 3.44 -2.07 1.00
CA ILE A 147 3.17 -3.48 1.31
C ILE A 147 4.45 -4.16 1.82
N VAL A 148 5.59 -3.98 1.15
CA VAL A 148 6.86 -4.58 1.60
C VAL A 148 7.20 -4.15 3.03
N ILE A 149 7.09 -2.85 3.34
CA ILE A 149 7.40 -2.35 4.68
C ILE A 149 6.37 -2.83 5.72
N CYS A 150 5.09 -2.86 5.38
CA CYS A 150 4.04 -3.33 6.29
C CYS A 150 4.15 -4.83 6.59
N VAL A 151 4.59 -5.65 5.63
CA VAL A 151 4.91 -7.07 5.89
C VAL A 151 6.09 -7.18 6.87
N ALA A 152 7.12 -6.34 6.72
CA ALA A 152 8.24 -6.30 7.67
C ALA A 152 7.79 -5.89 9.08
N LEU A 153 6.81 -5.00 9.19
CA LEU A 153 6.20 -4.60 10.46
C LEU A 153 5.29 -5.69 11.06
N GLY A 154 4.85 -6.67 10.25
CA GLY A 154 4.08 -7.83 10.71
C GLY A 154 2.59 -7.77 10.36
N VAL A 155 2.24 -7.20 9.20
CA VAL A 155 0.92 -7.27 8.59
C VAL A 155 0.82 -8.50 7.66
N ASP A 156 -0.34 -9.16 7.67
CA ASP A 156 -0.55 -10.43 6.95
C ASP A 156 -1.46 -10.31 5.72
N MET A 157 -2.40 -9.36 5.74
CA MET A 157 -3.42 -9.19 4.69
C MET A 157 -3.50 -7.74 4.23
N PHE A 158 -3.80 -7.56 2.95
CA PHE A 158 -3.90 -6.27 2.27
C PHE A 158 -5.04 -6.30 1.26
N ASP A 159 -5.63 -5.13 1.01
CA ASP A 159 -6.48 -4.88 -0.13
C ASP A 159 -6.22 -3.47 -0.65
N CYS A 160 -6.31 -3.28 -1.97
CA CYS A 160 -6.34 -1.95 -2.54
C CYS A 160 -6.80 -1.98 -3.99
N VAL A 161 -7.45 -0.90 -4.41
CA VAL A 161 -7.77 -0.68 -5.83
C VAL A 161 -6.56 -0.24 -6.65
N TYR A 162 -5.42 0.07 -6.04
CA TYR A 162 -4.24 0.64 -6.70
C TYR A 162 -3.83 -0.09 -7.98
N PRO A 163 -3.68 -1.44 -8.02
CA PRO A 163 -3.25 -2.15 -9.23
C PRO A 163 -4.21 -1.92 -10.40
N CYS A 164 -5.51 -2.03 -10.14
CA CYS A 164 -6.57 -1.87 -11.13
C CYS A 164 -6.78 -0.39 -11.53
N ARG A 165 -6.65 0.54 -10.58
CA ARG A 165 -6.83 1.97 -10.82
C ARG A 165 -5.68 2.53 -11.65
N THR A 166 -4.46 2.21 -11.29
CA THR A 166 -3.24 2.60 -12.00
C THR A 166 -3.22 2.03 -13.43
N ALA A 167 -3.74 0.80 -13.62
CA ALA A 167 -3.91 0.22 -14.95
C ALA A 167 -4.84 1.03 -15.87
N ARG A 168 -5.93 1.60 -15.34
CA ARG A 168 -6.85 2.46 -16.12
C ARG A 168 -6.19 3.77 -16.58
N PHE A 169 -5.17 4.24 -15.86
CA PHE A 169 -4.33 5.37 -16.29
C PHE A 169 -3.16 4.94 -17.19
N GLY A 170 -3.21 3.72 -17.74
CA GLY A 170 -2.20 3.23 -18.68
C GLY A 170 -0.85 2.99 -18.03
N SER A 171 -0.82 2.64 -16.75
CA SER A 171 0.43 2.46 -16.01
C SER A 171 0.61 1.03 -15.51
N ALA A 172 1.77 0.45 -15.83
CA ALA A 172 2.13 -0.91 -15.44
C ALA A 172 3.13 -0.91 -14.27
N LEU A 173 2.90 -1.81 -13.31
CA LEU A 173 3.80 -2.03 -12.17
C LEU A 173 4.98 -2.93 -12.59
N CYS A 174 6.18 -2.58 -12.13
CA CYS A 174 7.45 -3.25 -12.44
C CYS A 174 8.35 -3.25 -11.19
N ARG A 175 9.44 -4.01 -11.22
CA ARG A 175 10.45 -4.05 -10.14
C ARG A 175 11.10 -2.71 -9.88
N THR A 176 11.29 -1.92 -10.93
CA THR A 176 11.90 -0.60 -10.87
C THR A 176 10.85 0.51 -10.67
N GLY A 177 9.68 0.19 -10.12
CA GLY A 177 8.58 1.14 -9.92
C GLY A 177 7.47 1.04 -10.95
N GLN A 178 7.00 2.17 -11.47
CA GLN A 178 5.83 2.24 -12.36
C GLN A 178 6.22 2.80 -13.72
N LEU A 179 5.76 2.14 -14.79
CA LEU A 179 5.93 2.63 -16.16
C LEU A 179 4.61 3.22 -16.66
N ARG A 180 4.60 4.54 -16.93
CA ARG A 180 3.45 5.24 -17.52
C ARG A 180 3.45 5.04 -19.03
N LEU A 181 2.82 3.98 -19.50
CA LEU A 181 2.85 3.55 -20.91
C LEU A 181 2.19 4.55 -21.87
N THR A 182 1.45 5.55 -21.37
CA THR A 182 0.98 6.69 -22.18
C THR A 182 2.10 7.65 -22.60
N SER A 183 3.27 7.58 -21.96
CA SER A 183 4.42 8.45 -22.25
C SER A 183 4.96 8.19 -23.65
N SER A 184 5.26 9.26 -24.40
CA SER A 184 5.79 9.17 -25.77
C SER A 184 7.19 8.56 -25.83
N GLU A 185 7.92 8.52 -24.72
CA GLU A 185 9.23 7.85 -24.64
C GLU A 185 9.14 6.36 -24.99
N PHE A 186 7.98 5.74 -24.74
CA PHE A 186 7.75 4.32 -25.03
C PHE A 186 7.33 4.06 -26.47
N ALA A 187 7.05 5.09 -27.29
CA ALA A 187 6.50 4.90 -28.64
C ALA A 187 7.38 4.05 -29.56
N ASN A 188 8.71 4.11 -29.38
CA ASN A 188 9.69 3.33 -30.13
C ASN A 188 10.56 2.44 -29.22
N ASP A 189 10.12 2.17 -27.99
CA ASP A 189 10.84 1.32 -27.05
C ASP A 189 10.47 -0.15 -27.27
N HIS A 190 11.30 -0.85 -28.05
CA HIS A 190 11.09 -2.27 -28.37
C HIS A 190 11.54 -3.24 -27.26
N ARG A 191 12.02 -2.74 -26.12
CA ARG A 191 12.35 -3.59 -24.96
C ARG A 191 11.07 -4.20 -24.38
N PRO A 192 11.15 -5.38 -23.74
CA PRO A 192 10.04 -5.91 -22.96
C PRO A 192 9.72 -4.97 -21.79
N LEU A 193 8.54 -5.14 -21.20
CA LEU A 193 8.17 -4.40 -19.99
C LEU A 193 9.21 -4.62 -18.89
N GLU A 194 9.58 -5.89 -18.63
CA GLU A 194 10.65 -6.31 -17.72
C GLU A 194 11.59 -7.33 -18.38
N PRO A 195 12.91 -7.27 -18.15
CA PRO A 195 13.89 -8.16 -18.80
C PRO A 195 13.70 -9.66 -18.52
N SER A 196 13.24 -10.01 -17.32
CA SER A 196 12.99 -11.39 -16.86
C SER A 196 11.49 -11.70 -16.74
N GLY A 197 10.64 -10.91 -17.39
CA GLY A 197 9.20 -10.86 -17.12
C GLY A 197 8.48 -12.19 -17.34
N THR A 198 7.81 -12.67 -16.30
CA THR A 198 6.72 -13.64 -16.40
C THR A 198 5.38 -12.91 -16.41
N GLY A 199 4.31 -13.59 -16.82
CA GLY A 199 2.96 -13.07 -16.67
C GLY A 199 2.32 -12.53 -17.96
N PRO A 200 1.18 -11.82 -17.84
CA PRO A 200 0.28 -11.55 -18.96
C PRO A 200 0.87 -10.71 -20.10
N LEU A 201 1.88 -9.88 -19.82
CA LEU A 201 2.47 -8.95 -20.79
C LEU A 201 3.88 -9.34 -21.26
N LYS A 202 4.37 -10.54 -20.93
CA LYS A 202 5.75 -10.97 -21.23
C LYS A 202 6.14 -10.88 -22.71
N ASP A 203 5.17 -11.09 -23.61
CA ASP A 203 5.39 -11.11 -25.06
C ASP A 203 5.15 -9.74 -25.72
N TYR A 204 4.85 -8.70 -24.94
CA TYR A 204 4.60 -7.35 -25.42
C TYR A 204 5.84 -6.46 -25.21
N SER A 205 6.21 -5.73 -26.26
CA SER A 205 7.16 -4.62 -26.11
C SER A 205 6.48 -3.39 -25.50
N ARG A 206 7.26 -2.49 -24.91
CA ARG A 206 6.76 -1.21 -24.39
C ARG A 206 6.11 -0.35 -25.49
N ALA A 207 6.63 -0.39 -26.72
CA ALA A 207 6.05 0.26 -27.89
C ALA A 207 4.67 -0.30 -28.28
N MET A 208 4.49 -1.62 -28.24
CA MET A 208 3.18 -2.25 -28.46
C MET A 208 2.20 -1.81 -27.38
N LEU A 209 2.62 -1.85 -26.11
CA LEU A 209 1.79 -1.42 -25.00
C LEU A 209 1.42 0.06 -25.08
N HIS A 210 2.35 0.95 -25.42
CA HIS A 210 2.09 2.36 -25.67
C HIS A 210 1.01 2.56 -26.74
N THR A 211 1.12 1.83 -27.85
CA THR A 211 0.16 1.90 -28.95
C THR A 211 -1.23 1.45 -28.52
N ILE A 212 -1.33 0.34 -27.79
CA ILE A 212 -2.62 -0.21 -27.34
C ILE A 212 -3.24 0.70 -26.27
N VAL A 213 -2.46 1.16 -25.29
CA VAL A 213 -2.91 2.06 -24.20
C VAL A 213 -3.47 3.39 -24.71
N THR A 214 -2.90 3.92 -25.79
CA THR A 214 -3.30 5.22 -26.33
C THR A 214 -4.50 5.15 -27.28
N LYS A 215 -4.90 3.93 -27.71
CA LYS A 215 -5.90 3.75 -28.77
C LYS A 215 -7.07 2.86 -28.36
N GLU A 216 -6.85 1.88 -27.50
CA GLU A 216 -7.79 0.78 -27.27
C GLU A 216 -8.20 0.66 -25.80
N PRO A 217 -9.51 0.68 -25.48
CA PRO A 217 -9.99 0.48 -24.11
C PRO A 217 -9.57 -0.87 -23.48
N VAL A 218 -9.30 -1.89 -24.29
CA VAL A 218 -8.86 -3.22 -23.83
C VAL A 218 -7.52 -3.16 -23.08
N ALA A 219 -6.72 -2.11 -23.32
CA ALA A 219 -5.44 -1.91 -22.63
C ALA A 219 -5.58 -1.92 -21.11
N ALA A 220 -6.68 -1.32 -20.59
CA ALA A 220 -6.92 -1.27 -19.16
C ALA A 220 -7.10 -2.67 -18.55
N GLN A 221 -7.72 -3.60 -19.28
CA GLN A 221 -7.87 -4.99 -18.84
C GLN A 221 -6.54 -5.73 -18.84
N LEU A 222 -5.77 -5.59 -19.93
CA LEU A 222 -4.45 -6.21 -20.07
C LEU A 222 -3.47 -5.76 -18.98
N ILE A 223 -3.40 -4.45 -18.71
CA ILE A 223 -2.55 -3.91 -17.64
C ILE A 223 -3.09 -4.28 -16.26
N THR A 224 -4.41 -4.39 -16.08
CA THR A 224 -4.97 -4.86 -14.80
C THR A 224 -4.50 -6.28 -14.49
N LEU A 225 -4.56 -7.20 -15.47
CA LEU A 225 -4.07 -8.57 -15.29
C LEU A 225 -2.58 -8.59 -14.94
N HIS A 226 -1.78 -7.76 -15.61
CA HIS A 226 -0.36 -7.60 -15.29
C HIS A 226 -0.12 -7.09 -13.88
N ASN A 227 -0.78 -5.99 -13.49
CA ASN A 227 -0.58 -5.37 -12.19
C ASN A 227 -1.02 -6.30 -11.06
N LEU A 228 -2.09 -7.08 -11.23
CA LEU A 228 -2.50 -8.10 -10.26
C LEU A 228 -1.49 -9.24 -10.19
N HIS A 229 -1.00 -9.73 -11.33
CA HIS A 229 0.05 -10.76 -11.37
C HIS A 229 1.32 -10.29 -10.64
N PHE A 230 1.74 -9.04 -10.86
CA PHE A 230 2.88 -8.43 -10.19
C PHE A 230 2.70 -8.40 -8.67
N MET A 231 1.57 -7.91 -8.17
CA MET A 231 1.32 -7.80 -6.73
C MET A 231 1.25 -9.16 -6.04
N LEU A 232 0.60 -10.15 -6.67
CA LEU A 232 0.55 -11.52 -6.16
C LEU A 232 1.93 -12.18 -6.18
N GLY A 233 2.73 -11.92 -7.22
CA GLY A 233 4.13 -12.36 -7.30
C GLY A 233 4.98 -11.78 -6.18
N LEU A 234 4.85 -10.47 -5.92
CA LEU A 234 5.55 -9.78 -4.83
C LEU A 234 5.24 -10.42 -3.46
N LEU A 235 3.96 -10.64 -3.15
CA LEU A 235 3.55 -11.30 -1.90
C LEU A 235 4.04 -12.76 -1.83
N THR A 236 4.05 -13.47 -2.95
CA THR A 236 4.56 -14.85 -3.01
C THR A 236 6.04 -14.91 -2.69
N GLU A 237 6.85 -14.02 -3.27
CA GLU A 237 8.28 -13.97 -3.00
C GLU A 237 8.60 -13.62 -1.56
N MET A 238 7.91 -12.64 -0.99
CA MET A 238 8.05 -12.31 0.43
C MET A 238 7.74 -13.51 1.32
N ARG A 239 6.64 -14.22 1.03
CA ARG A 239 6.26 -15.42 1.76
C ARG A 239 7.34 -16.51 1.70
N GLU A 240 7.92 -16.76 0.53
CA GLU A 240 8.99 -17.75 0.40
C GLU A 240 10.29 -17.30 1.09
N ALA A 241 10.63 -16.01 1.02
CA ALA A 241 11.78 -15.46 1.74
C ALA A 241 11.62 -15.52 3.27
N ILE A 242 10.40 -15.30 3.79
CA ILE A 242 10.08 -15.47 5.22
C ILE A 242 10.29 -16.92 5.65
N LYS A 243 9.73 -17.89 4.92
CA LYS A 243 9.91 -19.32 5.21
C LYS A 243 11.38 -19.76 5.16
N ALA A 244 12.15 -19.17 4.26
CA ALA A 244 13.57 -19.46 4.10
C ALA A 244 14.47 -18.71 5.10
N ASN A 245 13.92 -17.87 5.98
CA ASN A 245 14.66 -16.97 6.87
C ASN A 245 15.61 -16.02 6.13
N THR A 246 15.26 -15.61 4.90
CA THR A 246 16.04 -14.69 4.05
C THR A 246 15.33 -13.38 3.77
N PHE A 247 14.19 -13.12 4.43
CA PHE A 247 13.37 -11.93 4.17
C PHE A 247 14.11 -10.58 4.30
N PRO A 248 14.99 -10.35 5.31
CA PRO A 248 15.78 -9.11 5.35
C PRO A 248 16.68 -8.92 4.12
N LYS A 249 17.29 -10.00 3.62
CA LYS A 249 18.10 -9.96 2.38
C LYS A 249 17.21 -9.65 1.17
N TRP A 250 16.02 -10.24 1.12
CA TRP A 250 15.06 -10.00 0.05
C TRP A 250 14.60 -8.54 0.00
N ILE A 251 14.25 -7.93 1.14
CA ILE A 251 13.85 -6.51 1.20
C ILE A 251 14.98 -5.62 0.69
N ARG A 252 16.22 -5.87 1.11
CA ARG A 252 17.38 -5.10 0.69
C ARG A 252 17.57 -5.16 -0.82
N GLN A 253 17.44 -6.35 -1.42
CA GLN A 253 17.49 -6.50 -2.89
C GLN A 253 16.33 -5.77 -3.56
N PHE A 254 15.10 -5.92 -3.05
CA PHE A 254 13.93 -5.22 -3.59
C PHE A 254 14.15 -3.70 -3.60
N LEU A 255 14.67 -3.12 -2.52
CA LEU A 255 14.94 -1.68 -2.46
C LEU A 255 16.02 -1.25 -3.46
N GLN A 256 17.07 -2.04 -3.66
CA GLN A 256 18.09 -1.74 -4.68
C GLN A 256 17.54 -1.79 -6.10
N ASP A 257 16.61 -2.71 -6.38
CA ASP A 257 15.94 -2.81 -7.68
C ASP A 257 14.93 -1.67 -7.88
N PHE A 258 14.20 -1.31 -6.83
CA PHE A 258 13.18 -0.26 -6.84
C PHE A 258 13.78 1.15 -6.86
N PHE A 259 14.96 1.32 -6.27
CA PHE A 259 15.73 2.56 -6.20
C PHE A 259 17.18 2.33 -6.69
N PRO A 260 17.40 2.18 -8.02
CA PRO A 260 18.70 1.78 -8.57
C PRO A 260 19.75 2.87 -8.47
N THR A 261 20.79 2.69 -7.65
CA THR A 261 21.88 3.67 -7.48
C THR A 261 22.76 3.76 -8.73
N ALA A 262 22.67 4.87 -9.49
CA ALA A 262 23.50 5.10 -10.67
C ALA A 262 24.73 5.96 -10.37
N GLY A 263 25.83 5.35 -9.89
CA GLY A 263 27.16 6.02 -9.82
C GLY A 263 27.25 7.28 -8.92
N PRO A 264 28.44 7.91 -8.80
CA PRO A 264 28.79 8.67 -7.59
C PRO A 264 28.35 10.14 -7.65
N ALA A 265 27.14 10.46 -7.17
CA ALA A 265 26.70 11.79 -6.71
C ALA A 265 25.35 11.66 -5.93
N PRO A 266 25.04 12.58 -5.01
CA PRO A 266 24.42 12.25 -3.71
C PRO A 266 22.92 11.96 -3.68
N CYS A 267 22.14 12.14 -4.75
CA CYS A 267 20.79 11.55 -4.82
C CYS A 267 20.19 11.63 -6.22
N ALA A 268 19.82 10.48 -6.73
CA ALA A 268 18.59 10.34 -7.51
C ALA A 268 17.80 9.04 -7.16
N TYR A 269 18.25 8.27 -6.15
CA TYR A 269 17.83 6.88 -5.93
C TYR A 269 18.00 6.40 -4.47
N CYS A 270 17.81 7.28 -3.48
CA CYS A 270 17.72 6.88 -2.07
C CYS A 270 16.23 6.74 -1.69
N PRO A 271 15.81 5.65 -1.01
CA PRO A 271 14.42 5.51 -0.56
C PRO A 271 13.97 6.68 0.33
N PRO A 272 12.65 6.95 0.44
CA PRO A 272 12.14 7.94 1.37
C PRO A 272 12.55 7.64 2.82
N ARG A 273 12.78 8.69 3.63
CA ARG A 273 13.31 8.53 5.00
C ARG A 273 12.48 7.60 5.89
N TRP A 274 11.16 7.64 5.75
CA TRP A 274 10.25 6.79 6.54
C TRP A 274 10.51 5.29 6.34
N VAL A 275 11.01 4.88 5.16
CA VAL A 275 11.39 3.49 4.87
C VAL A 275 12.55 3.05 5.74
N LYS A 276 13.55 3.92 5.90
CA LYS A 276 14.69 3.69 6.79
C LYS A 276 14.21 3.51 8.22
N ASP A 277 13.45 4.49 8.70
CA ASP A 277 13.03 4.56 10.10
C ASP A 277 12.17 3.32 10.46
N ALA A 278 11.27 2.90 9.57
CA ALA A 278 10.46 1.69 9.75
C ALA A 278 11.30 0.40 9.76
N LEU A 279 12.25 0.27 8.84
CA LEU A 279 13.11 -0.93 8.76
C LEU A 279 14.17 -1.00 9.87
N GLU A 280 14.58 0.14 10.42
CA GLU A 280 15.42 0.19 11.61
C GLU A 280 14.71 -0.43 12.82
N VAL A 281 13.41 -0.16 13.00
CA VAL A 281 12.58 -0.84 14.02
C VAL A 281 12.51 -2.35 13.77
N CYS A 282 12.47 -2.75 12.50
CA CYS A 282 12.50 -4.16 12.09
C CYS A 282 13.88 -4.81 12.20
N LYS A 283 14.93 -4.06 12.61
CA LYS A 283 16.34 -4.51 12.67
C LYS A 283 16.90 -4.91 11.29
N ILE A 284 16.46 -4.23 10.24
CA ILE A 284 16.94 -4.40 8.87
C ILE A 284 17.72 -3.14 8.50
N PRO A 285 19.03 -3.08 8.76
CA PRO A 285 19.82 -1.89 8.48
C PRO A 285 19.89 -1.64 6.98
N LEU A 286 20.04 -0.37 6.58
CA LEU A 286 20.19 0.05 5.18
C LEU A 286 21.38 1.01 4.95
N ASP A 287 22.08 1.42 6.01
CA ASP A 287 23.18 2.40 5.94
C ASP A 287 24.37 1.96 5.10
N ASP A 288 24.52 0.65 4.90
CA ASP A 288 25.58 0.06 4.08
C ASP A 288 25.24 0.00 2.59
N ILE A 289 24.00 0.30 2.18
CA ILE A 289 23.55 0.22 0.79
C ILE A 289 22.95 1.52 0.23
N PHE A 290 22.62 2.49 1.07
CA PHE A 290 22.14 3.80 0.63
C PHE A 290 22.86 4.94 1.36
N ASP A 291 23.16 6.01 0.60
CA ASP A 291 23.58 7.29 1.18
C ASP A 291 22.34 8.08 1.61
N TRP A 292 22.27 8.44 2.89
CA TRP A 292 21.14 9.12 3.52
C TRP A 292 21.31 10.63 3.63
N SER A 293 22.35 11.20 3.01
CA SER A 293 22.59 12.66 3.00
C SER A 293 21.50 13.42 2.21
N GLU A 294 20.92 12.79 1.19
CA GLU A 294 19.80 13.28 0.41
C GLU A 294 18.78 12.13 0.21
N THR A 295 17.56 12.26 0.75
CA THR A 295 16.49 11.25 0.62
C THR A 295 15.48 11.67 -0.44
N SER A 296 14.86 10.71 -1.16
CA SER A 296 13.75 11.05 -2.05
C SER A 296 12.59 11.65 -1.28
N GLU A 297 11.83 12.55 -1.93
CA GLU A 297 10.53 13.00 -1.42
C GLU A 297 9.58 11.80 -1.23
N GLU A 298 8.53 11.99 -0.43
CA GLU A 298 7.46 10.99 -0.33
C GLU A 298 6.89 10.75 -1.74
N LEU A 299 6.93 9.50 -2.19
CA LEU A 299 6.38 9.14 -3.48
C LEU A 299 4.87 9.38 -3.46
N PRO A 300 4.31 10.03 -4.49
CA PRO A 300 2.89 10.39 -4.48
C PRO A 300 2.05 9.12 -4.38
N ASP A 301 1.22 9.05 -3.33
CA ASP A 301 0.16 8.06 -3.22
C ASP A 301 -0.79 8.17 -4.41
N MET A 302 -1.42 7.03 -4.74
CA MET A 302 -2.33 6.78 -5.86
C MET A 302 -2.73 8.01 -6.72
N PRO A 303 -2.59 7.97 -8.07
CA PRO A 303 -3.03 9.06 -8.95
C PRO A 303 -4.46 9.51 -8.60
N LYS A 304 -4.66 10.75 -8.16
CA LYS A 304 -6.01 11.26 -7.80
C LYS A 304 -6.87 11.37 -9.05
N ASP A 305 -8.15 10.99 -8.94
CA ASP A 305 -9.15 11.18 -10.00
C ASP A 305 -9.52 12.66 -9.99
N SER A 306 -8.71 13.51 -10.62
CA SER A 306 -9.15 14.85 -10.93
C SER A 306 -10.11 14.73 -12.10
N GLY A 307 -11.41 14.60 -11.82
CA GLY A 307 -12.50 14.51 -12.80
C GLY A 307 -12.70 15.77 -13.67
N LYS A 308 -11.61 16.40 -14.13
CA LYS A 308 -11.60 17.47 -15.13
C LYS A 308 -10.58 17.12 -16.21
N PRO A 309 -10.93 17.27 -17.50
CA PRO A 309 -9.91 17.33 -18.54
C PRO A 309 -9.13 18.62 -18.30
N THR A 310 -8.00 18.53 -17.62
CA THR A 310 -7.10 19.67 -17.51
C THR A 310 -6.48 19.88 -18.88
N GLY A 311 -6.98 20.91 -19.58
CA GLY A 311 -6.31 21.49 -20.74
C GLY A 311 -4.85 21.81 -20.42
N ALA A 312 -4.04 21.72 -21.47
CA ALA A 312 -2.62 22.04 -21.56
C ALA A 312 -2.06 22.88 -20.38
N GLY A 313 -1.29 22.21 -19.52
CA GLY A 313 -0.44 22.83 -18.52
C GLY A 313 0.77 21.92 -18.31
N ALA A 314 1.90 22.32 -18.88
CA ALA A 314 3.15 21.59 -18.81
C ALA A 314 3.67 21.52 -17.36
N GLY A 315 3.63 20.33 -16.77
CA GLY A 315 4.40 19.94 -15.60
C GLY A 315 5.25 18.74 -15.99
N ALA A 316 6.38 19.01 -16.64
CA ALA A 316 7.34 18.00 -17.06
C ALA A 316 8.11 17.50 -15.83
N GLY A 317 7.71 16.35 -15.28
CA GLY A 317 8.62 15.46 -14.56
C GLY A 317 9.47 14.70 -15.58
N ALA A 318 10.33 15.43 -16.30
CA ALA A 318 11.27 14.88 -17.26
C ALA A 318 12.65 14.81 -16.60
N LEU A 319 13.25 13.62 -16.65
CA LEU A 319 14.68 13.39 -16.39
C LEU A 319 15.52 14.38 -17.22
N PRO A 320 16.52 15.09 -16.66
CA PRO A 320 17.34 15.99 -17.45
C PRO A 320 18.33 15.18 -18.29
N ALA A 321 18.11 15.16 -19.61
CA ALA A 321 19.14 14.79 -20.57
C ALA A 321 20.26 15.84 -20.56
N LYS A 322 21.50 15.40 -20.35
CA LYS A 322 22.71 16.24 -20.44
C LYS A 322 22.84 16.87 -21.84
N ALA A 323 22.90 18.20 -21.90
CA ALA A 323 23.46 18.90 -23.05
C ALA A 323 24.99 18.88 -22.95
N GLY A 324 25.65 18.27 -23.93
CA GLY A 324 27.10 18.31 -24.08
C GLY A 324 27.58 19.68 -24.52
N ASN A 325 28.66 20.16 -23.90
CA ASN A 325 29.40 21.35 -24.32
C ASN A 325 29.88 21.22 -25.77
N GLY A 326 29.34 22.04 -26.65
CA GLY A 326 29.93 22.38 -27.94
C GLY A 326 30.47 23.80 -27.90
N SER A 327 31.79 23.95 -27.85
CA SER A 327 32.48 25.22 -28.03
C SER A 327 32.18 25.80 -29.42
N VAL A 328 31.70 27.04 -29.50
CA VAL A 328 31.71 27.80 -30.75
C VAL A 328 32.54 29.05 -30.53
N ALA A 329 33.67 29.08 -31.23
CA ALA A 329 34.56 30.21 -31.35
C ALA A 329 33.88 31.34 -32.12
N THR A 330 34.04 32.56 -31.63
CA THR A 330 33.70 33.80 -32.33
C THR A 330 34.77 34.13 -33.35
N THR A 331 34.39 34.24 -34.63
CA THR A 331 35.12 35.02 -35.63
C THR A 331 34.16 35.88 -36.43
N SER A 332 34.51 37.16 -36.46
CA SER A 332 34.06 38.30 -37.26
C SER A 332 33.70 38.02 -38.71
N THR A 333 32.61 38.61 -39.19
CA THR A 333 32.60 39.75 -40.14
C THR A 333 31.24 40.41 -40.16
#